data_AF-A0A6A7K8P4-F1
#
_entry.id   AF-A0A6A7K8P4-F1
#
_cell.length_a   1.000
_cell.length_b   1.000
_cell.length_c   1.000
_cell.angle_alpha   90.00
_cell.angle_beta   90.00
_cell.angle_gamma   90.00
#
_symmetry.space_group_name_H-M   'P 1'
#
loop_
_entity.id
_entity.type
_entity.pdbx_description
1 polymer ?
#
loop_
_entity_poly.entity_id
_entity_poly.type
_entity_poly.pdbx_seq_one_letter_code
_entity_poly.pdbx_strand_id
1 'polypeptide(L)'
;MLLIDAFQKDNNTFLEIVDLFKNSIKFYSRKLNYDCAETDLIIFLLELLRKIDLSTFKANESLDYYIKKSIKHEYIRLSKKKITELIIENDFIEVIQDDQYNDPFSLIYFTDMIGNLSQRESKILDYKYNQKFTDTEIASLLGLSRQTVYKYRKKSLEKLKNTINM
;
A
#
# COMPACT_ATOMS: atom_id res chain seq x y z
N MET A 1 7.99 -18.06 -13.15
CA MET A 1 8.30 -19.15 -12.21
C MET A 1 9.69 -19.71 -12.46
N LEU A 2 10.04 -20.13 -13.69
CA LEU A 2 11.37 -20.69 -14.00
C LEU A 2 12.56 -19.80 -13.59
N LEU A 3 12.49 -18.49 -13.83
CA LEU A 3 13.57 -17.57 -13.46
C LEU A 3 13.77 -17.48 -11.94
N ILE A 4 12.68 -17.48 -11.17
CA ILE A 4 12.71 -17.40 -9.70
C ILE A 4 13.08 -18.74 -9.09
N ASP A 5 12.63 -19.85 -9.68
CA ASP A 5 13.05 -21.21 -9.29
C ASP A 5 14.54 -21.41 -9.55
N ALA A 6 15.07 -20.90 -10.67
CA ALA A 6 16.49 -20.87 -10.96
C ALA A 6 17.24 -20.03 -9.91
N PHE A 7 16.74 -18.83 -9.58
CA PHE A 7 17.31 -17.99 -8.52
C PHE A 7 17.41 -18.72 -7.16
N GLN A 8 16.37 -19.46 -6.78
CA GLN A 8 16.35 -20.19 -5.50
C GLN A 8 17.37 -21.34 -5.46
N LYS A 9 17.78 -21.87 -6.62
CA LYS A 9 18.82 -22.89 -6.76
C LYS A 9 20.22 -22.26 -6.85
N ASP A 10 20.34 -21.16 -7.57
CA ASP A 10 21.58 -20.44 -7.83
C ASP A 10 21.28 -18.94 -8.03
N ASN A 11 21.90 -18.08 -7.22
CA ASN A 11 21.61 -16.63 -7.17
C ASN A 11 21.92 -15.88 -8.48
N ASN A 12 22.48 -16.55 -9.49
CA ASN A 12 22.96 -15.98 -10.74
C ASN A 12 21.89 -15.26 -11.58
N THR A 13 20.60 -15.56 -11.38
CA THR A 13 19.49 -14.94 -12.14
C THR A 13 18.89 -13.70 -11.45
N PHE A 14 19.43 -13.28 -10.31
CA PHE A 14 18.85 -12.18 -9.54
C PHE A 14 18.77 -10.87 -10.32
N LEU A 15 19.80 -10.53 -11.09
CA LEU A 15 19.83 -9.29 -11.88
C LEU A 15 18.74 -9.26 -12.95
N GLU A 16 18.43 -10.41 -13.56
CA GLU A 16 17.35 -10.54 -14.53
C GLU A 16 15.98 -10.34 -13.87
N ILE A 17 15.81 -10.83 -12.64
CA ILE A 17 14.59 -10.60 -11.85
C ILE A 17 14.47 -9.12 -11.47
N VAL A 18 15.55 -8.47 -11.08
CA VAL A 18 15.55 -7.02 -10.80
C VAL A 18 15.14 -6.24 -12.05
N ASP A 19 15.63 -6.59 -13.24
CA ASP A 19 15.25 -5.92 -14.47
C ASP A 19 13.75 -6.12 -14.81
N LEU A 20 13.21 -7.33 -14.56
CA LEU A 20 11.78 -7.64 -14.71
C LEU A 20 10.88 -6.72 -13.86
N PHE A 21 11.30 -6.40 -12.64
CA PHE A 21 10.54 -5.57 -11.69
C PHE A 21 11.00 -4.11 -11.62
N LYS A 22 11.98 -3.72 -12.43
CA LYS A 22 12.64 -2.40 -12.43
C LYS A 22 11.68 -1.23 -12.49
N ASN A 23 10.64 -1.32 -13.31
CA ASN A 23 9.64 -0.25 -13.42
C ASN A 23 8.91 -0.01 -12.09
N SER A 24 8.59 -1.08 -11.36
CA SER A 24 7.96 -0.98 -10.04
C SER A 24 8.94 -0.44 -9.01
N ILE A 25 10.16 -0.96 -8.99
CA ILE A 25 11.23 -0.54 -8.07
C ILE A 25 11.52 0.96 -8.26
N LYS A 26 11.77 1.40 -9.50
CA LYS A 26 12.03 2.82 -9.80
C LYS A 26 10.86 3.72 -9.50
N PHE A 27 9.63 3.28 -9.79
CA PHE A 27 8.44 4.04 -9.47
C PHE A 27 8.32 4.31 -7.96
N TYR A 28 8.50 3.28 -7.13
CA TYR A 28 8.39 3.44 -5.68
C TYR A 28 9.63 4.08 -5.04
N SER A 29 10.83 3.85 -5.56
CA SER A 29 12.03 4.54 -5.11
C SER A 29 11.91 6.06 -5.29
N ARG A 30 11.41 6.51 -6.46
CA ARG A 30 11.14 7.94 -6.70
C ARG A 30 10.15 8.53 -5.70
N LYS A 31 9.13 7.77 -5.32
CA LYS A 31 8.15 8.17 -4.29
C LYS A 31 8.72 8.19 -2.88
N LEU A 32 9.72 7.38 -2.59
CA LEU A 32 10.40 7.39 -1.29
C LEU A 32 11.33 8.62 -1.16
N ASN A 33 11.91 9.04 -2.28
CA ASN A 33 12.72 10.26 -2.41
C ASN A 33 13.75 10.40 -1.26
N TYR A 34 14.49 9.32 -0.99
CA TYR A 34 15.64 9.32 -0.08
C TYR A 34 16.78 8.50 -0.70
N ASP A 35 17.99 8.74 -0.23
CA ASP A 35 19.19 8.07 -0.71
C ASP A 35 19.10 6.55 -0.49
N CYS A 36 19.53 5.76 -1.46
CA CYS A 36 19.47 4.30 -1.40
C CYS A 36 18.06 3.67 -1.40
N ALA A 37 16.97 4.43 -1.60
CA ALA A 37 15.62 3.88 -1.68
C ALA A 37 15.44 2.78 -2.75
N GLU A 38 16.12 2.90 -3.90
CA GLU A 38 16.14 1.85 -4.94
C GLU A 38 16.85 0.58 -4.42
N THR A 39 17.99 0.76 -3.74
CA THR A 39 18.75 -0.34 -3.14
C THR A 39 17.95 -1.06 -2.07
N ASP A 40 17.24 -0.34 -1.20
CA ASP A 40 16.40 -0.95 -0.15
C ASP A 40 15.28 -1.81 -0.74
N LEU A 41 14.63 -1.34 -1.80
CA LEU A 41 13.61 -2.12 -2.52
C LEU A 41 14.20 -3.35 -3.22
N ILE A 42 15.43 -3.27 -3.73
CA ILE A 42 16.16 -4.41 -4.31
C ILE A 42 16.52 -5.44 -3.23
N ILE A 43 16.99 -4.98 -2.05
CA ILE A 43 17.29 -5.85 -0.90
C ILE A 43 16.02 -6.56 -0.44
N PHE A 44 14.92 -5.84 -0.30
CA PHE A 44 13.62 -6.43 0.01
C PHE A 44 13.22 -7.51 -1.01
N LEU A 45 13.39 -7.22 -2.31
CA LEU A 45 13.08 -8.19 -3.36
C LEU A 45 13.93 -9.46 -3.22
N LEU A 46 15.23 -9.31 -2.94
CA LEU A 46 16.13 -10.45 -2.68
C LEU A 46 15.61 -11.31 -1.51
N GLU A 47 15.27 -10.69 -0.39
CA GLU A 47 14.76 -11.40 0.78
C GLU A 47 13.43 -12.09 0.52
N LEU A 48 12.52 -11.42 -0.19
CA LEU A 48 11.22 -11.96 -0.57
C LEU A 48 11.39 -13.24 -1.40
N LEU A 49 12.25 -13.20 -2.43
CA LEU A 49 12.47 -14.32 -3.33
C LEU A 49 13.14 -15.52 -2.65
N ARG A 50 13.94 -15.29 -1.60
CA ARG A 50 14.53 -16.39 -0.80
C ARG A 50 13.51 -17.07 0.13
N LYS A 51 12.47 -16.35 0.55
CA LYS A 51 11.47 -16.84 1.52
C LYS A 51 10.21 -17.38 0.86
N ILE A 52 9.93 -16.99 -0.38
CA ILE A 52 8.68 -17.31 -1.07
C ILE A 52 8.63 -18.80 -1.45
N ASP A 53 7.55 -19.48 -1.06
CA ASP A 53 7.29 -20.85 -1.51
C ASP A 53 6.55 -20.81 -2.86
N LEU A 54 7.24 -21.18 -3.92
CA LEU A 54 6.70 -21.17 -5.28
C LEU A 54 5.56 -22.17 -5.48
N SER A 55 5.47 -23.22 -4.66
CA SER A 55 4.39 -24.22 -4.74
C SER A 55 3.02 -23.63 -4.38
N THR A 56 2.99 -22.51 -3.66
CA THR A 56 1.76 -21.81 -3.29
C THR A 56 1.09 -21.08 -4.46
N PHE A 57 1.78 -20.94 -5.61
CA PHE A 57 1.29 -20.22 -6.78
C PHE A 57 0.88 -21.16 -7.90
N LYS A 58 -0.39 -21.07 -8.32
CA LYS A 58 -0.94 -21.88 -9.42
C LYS A 58 -0.54 -21.40 -10.82
N ALA A 59 -0.16 -20.13 -10.94
CA ALA A 59 0.12 -19.48 -12.23
C ALA A 59 1.18 -18.39 -12.08
N ASN A 60 1.93 -18.13 -13.16
CA ASN A 60 3.00 -17.13 -13.21
C ASN A 60 2.48 -15.71 -12.93
N GLU A 61 1.30 -15.39 -13.43
CA GLU A 61 0.65 -14.08 -13.27
C GLU A 61 0.31 -13.81 -11.81
N SER A 62 -0.05 -14.85 -11.05
CA SER A 62 -0.34 -14.73 -9.62
C SER A 62 0.92 -14.40 -8.82
N LEU A 63 2.06 -15.00 -9.19
CA LEU A 63 3.36 -14.74 -8.59
C LEU A 63 3.86 -13.33 -8.93
N ASP A 64 3.77 -12.92 -10.20
CA ASP A 64 4.13 -11.56 -10.64
C ASP A 64 3.31 -10.49 -9.91
N TYR A 65 1.98 -10.70 -9.84
CA TYR A 65 1.10 -9.82 -9.08
C TYR A 65 1.47 -9.77 -7.60
N TYR A 66 1.77 -10.91 -6.99
CA TYR A 66 2.18 -10.99 -5.59
C TYR A 66 3.47 -10.22 -5.33
N ILE A 67 4.48 -10.36 -6.19
CA ILE A 67 5.76 -9.65 -6.04
C ILE A 67 5.55 -8.14 -6.20
N LYS A 68 4.81 -7.69 -7.23
CA LYS A 68 4.46 -6.27 -7.42
C LYS A 68 3.72 -5.70 -6.20
N LYS A 69 2.78 -6.46 -5.65
CA LYS A 69 2.03 -6.07 -4.45
C LYS A 69 2.95 -5.99 -3.22
N SER A 70 3.88 -6.92 -3.09
CA SER A 70 4.86 -6.96 -2.00
C SER A 70 5.80 -5.76 -2.04
N ILE A 71 6.33 -5.41 -3.23
CA ILE A 71 7.16 -4.20 -3.43
C ILE A 71 6.37 -2.93 -3.03
N LYS A 72 5.09 -2.83 -3.42
CA LYS A 72 4.24 -1.71 -3.01
C LYS A 72 4.06 -1.64 -1.48
N HIS A 73 3.86 -2.78 -0.83
CA HIS A 73 3.69 -2.83 0.63
C HIS A 73 4.98 -2.44 1.34
N GLU A 74 6.12 -2.84 0.80
CA GLU A 74 7.43 -2.45 1.34
C GLU A 74 7.65 -0.93 1.21
N TYR A 75 7.31 -0.36 0.06
CA TYR A 75 7.27 1.10 -0.10
C TYR A 75 6.46 1.80 1.01
N ILE A 76 5.25 1.30 1.30
CA ILE A 76 4.39 1.87 2.35
C ILE A 76 5.08 1.74 3.72
N ARG A 77 5.73 0.60 4.00
CA ARG A 77 6.47 0.37 5.25
C ARG A 77 7.63 1.37 5.40
N LEU A 78 8.44 1.51 4.36
CA LEU A 78 9.59 2.43 4.33
C LEU A 78 9.15 3.90 4.44
N SER A 79 8.08 4.29 3.75
CA SER A 79 7.50 5.64 3.85
C SER A 79 7.07 5.98 5.28
N LYS A 80 6.39 5.05 5.96
CA LYS A 80 6.00 5.23 7.37
C LYS A 80 7.21 5.28 8.31
N LYS A 81 8.22 4.44 8.06
CA LYS A 81 9.47 4.44 8.84
C LYS A 81 10.16 5.79 8.74
N LYS A 82 10.31 6.34 7.53
CA LYS A 82 10.89 7.67 7.30
C LYS A 82 10.11 8.77 8.02
N ILE A 83 8.78 8.75 7.95
CA ILE A 83 7.95 9.71 8.71
C ILE A 83 8.23 9.59 10.21
N THR A 84 8.34 8.37 10.73
CA THR A 84 8.63 8.14 12.16
C THR A 84 10.02 8.66 12.53
N GLU A 85 11.04 8.42 11.69
CA GLU A 85 12.41 8.92 11.90
C GLU A 85 12.44 10.45 11.87
N LEU A 86 11.77 11.09 10.90
CA LEU A 86 11.68 12.55 10.82
C LEU A 86 10.99 13.18 12.04
N ILE A 87 9.97 12.51 12.59
CA ILE A 87 9.28 12.94 13.82
C ILE A 87 10.19 12.82 15.04
N ILE A 88 11.01 11.76 15.11
CA ILE A 88 11.94 11.54 16.24
C ILE A 88 13.11 12.53 16.17
N GLU A 89 13.61 12.82 14.97
CA GLU A 89 14.74 13.72 14.77
C GLU A 89 14.36 15.20 14.93
N ASN A 90 13.11 15.57 14.66
CA ASN A 90 12.62 16.95 14.77
C ASN A 90 11.56 17.05 15.87
N ASP A 91 11.96 17.44 17.07
CA ASP A 91 11.09 17.70 18.24
C ASP A 91 10.09 18.87 18.01
N PHE A 92 10.01 19.47 16.82
CA PHE A 92 9.01 20.47 16.44
C PHE A 92 8.54 20.30 14.98
N ILE A 93 7.22 20.42 14.81
CA ILE A 93 6.41 20.22 13.61
C ILE A 93 6.88 21.08 12.43
N GLU A 94 7.12 20.46 11.27
CA GLU A 94 6.62 20.85 9.94
C GLU A 94 7.08 19.78 8.92
N VAL A 95 6.27 18.74 8.74
CA VAL A 95 6.50 17.81 7.62
C VAL A 95 6.11 18.55 6.35
N ILE A 96 7.09 19.20 5.73
CA ILE A 96 6.99 19.76 4.39
C ILE A 96 6.59 18.61 3.48
N GLN A 97 5.37 18.73 2.99
CA GLN A 97 4.77 17.82 2.05
C GLN A 97 5.33 18.13 0.68
N ASP A 98 6.19 17.25 0.19
CA ASP A 98 6.38 17.10 -1.24
C ASP A 98 6.00 15.69 -1.65
N ASP A 99 4.68 15.48 -1.66
CA ASP A 99 4.03 14.61 -2.62
C ASP A 99 2.84 15.41 -3.12
N GLN A 100 2.91 15.87 -4.37
CA GLN A 100 1.79 16.47 -5.09
C GLN A 100 0.53 15.63 -4.82
N TYR A 101 -0.43 16.19 -4.06
CA TYR A 101 -1.66 15.57 -3.55
C TYR A 101 -1.63 14.86 -2.18
N ASN A 102 -0.95 15.40 -1.17
CA ASN A 102 -1.27 14.99 0.19
C ASN A 102 -1.33 16.13 1.20
N ASP A 103 -1.92 17.27 0.79
CA ASP A 103 -2.34 18.41 1.63
C ASP A 103 -2.68 17.94 3.07
N PRO A 104 -2.10 18.47 4.18
CA PRO A 104 -2.42 17.97 5.52
C PRO A 104 -3.89 18.25 5.84
N PHE A 105 -4.46 19.27 5.18
CA PHE A 105 -5.89 19.52 5.20
C PHE A 105 -6.68 18.41 4.51
N SER A 106 -6.13 17.61 3.59
CA SER A 106 -6.86 16.50 2.93
C SER A 106 -7.27 15.38 3.88
N LEU A 107 -6.43 15.01 4.85
CA LEU A 107 -6.78 14.00 5.86
C LEU A 107 -7.79 14.58 6.87
N ILE A 108 -7.58 15.83 7.29
CA ILE A 108 -8.51 16.55 8.18
C ILE A 108 -9.88 16.67 7.49
N TYR A 109 -9.91 17.13 6.25
CA TYR A 109 -11.09 17.28 5.41
C TYR A 109 -11.77 15.94 5.15
N PHE A 110 -11.00 14.88 4.85
CA PHE A 110 -11.54 13.54 4.72
C PHE A 110 -12.21 13.07 6.02
N THR A 111 -11.55 13.29 7.17
CA THR A 111 -12.05 12.87 8.48
C THR A 111 -13.32 13.64 8.86
N ASP A 112 -13.35 14.94 8.61
CA ASP A 112 -14.52 15.80 8.82
C ASP A 112 -15.69 15.38 7.90
N MET A 113 -15.38 15.17 6.62
CA MET A 113 -16.35 14.75 5.60
C MET A 113 -17.02 13.41 5.95
N ILE A 114 -16.25 12.41 6.41
CA ILE A 114 -16.83 11.13 6.85
C ILE A 114 -17.44 11.19 8.26
N GLY A 115 -17.14 12.23 9.05
CA GLY A 115 -17.71 12.46 10.38
C GLY A 115 -19.22 12.69 10.37
N ASN A 116 -19.75 13.21 9.26
CA ASN A 116 -21.18 13.40 9.03
C ASN A 116 -21.95 12.11 8.70
N LEU A 117 -21.26 10.98 8.56
CA LEU A 117 -21.85 9.67 8.29
C LEU A 117 -22.13 8.93 9.60
N SER A 118 -22.93 7.85 9.53
CA SER A 118 -23.08 6.98 10.71
C SER A 118 -21.74 6.32 11.08
N GLN A 119 -21.56 5.99 12.35
CA GLN A 119 -20.32 5.39 12.86
C GLN A 119 -19.85 4.17 12.05
N ARG A 120 -20.79 3.33 11.59
CA ARG A 120 -20.47 2.18 10.73
C ARG A 120 -20.02 2.58 9.32
N GLU A 121 -20.68 3.56 8.72
CA GLU A 121 -20.35 4.08 7.39
C GLU A 121 -18.97 4.76 7.40
N SER A 122 -18.74 5.64 8.37
CA SER A 122 -17.48 6.34 8.59
C SER A 122 -16.33 5.35 8.78
N LYS A 123 -16.49 4.36 9.67
CA LYS A 123 -15.48 3.33 9.95
C LYS A 123 -15.14 2.48 8.72
N ILE A 124 -16.13 2.14 7.88
CA ILE A 124 -15.89 1.42 6.62
C ILE A 124 -15.08 2.27 5.63
N LEU A 125 -15.37 3.57 5.52
CA LEU A 125 -14.61 4.47 4.65
C LEU A 125 -13.20 4.72 5.16
N ASP A 126 -13.02 4.94 6.45
CA ASP A 126 -11.70 5.08 7.07
C ASP A 126 -10.84 3.83 6.82
N TYR A 127 -11.37 2.64 7.12
CA TYR A 127 -10.67 1.38 6.84
C TYR A 127 -10.33 1.20 5.36
N LYS A 128 -11.22 1.63 4.47
CA LYS A 128 -11.02 1.47 3.02
C LYS A 128 -10.00 2.43 2.45
N TYR A 129 -10.09 3.70 2.81
CA TYR A 129 -9.41 4.80 2.10
C TYR A 129 -8.25 5.39 2.90
N ASN A 130 -8.33 5.44 4.22
CA ASN A 130 -7.23 5.87 5.08
C ASN A 130 -6.30 4.67 5.38
N GLN A 131 -6.85 3.56 5.87
CA GLN A 131 -6.08 2.38 6.29
C GLN A 131 -5.79 1.37 5.17
N LYS A 132 -6.41 1.55 3.99
CA LYS A 132 -6.18 0.77 2.75
C LYS A 132 -6.53 -0.72 2.83
N PHE A 133 -7.45 -1.12 3.70
CA PHE A 133 -7.94 -2.50 3.76
C PHE A 133 -8.82 -2.87 2.54
N THR A 134 -8.82 -4.16 2.19
CA THR A 134 -9.72 -4.76 1.21
C THR A 134 -11.12 -4.96 1.80
N ASP A 135 -12.13 -5.09 0.94
CA ASP A 135 -13.52 -5.28 1.39
C ASP A 135 -13.69 -6.57 2.21
N THR A 136 -12.85 -7.58 1.93
CA THR A 136 -12.81 -8.85 2.68
C THR A 136 -12.17 -8.68 4.06
N GLU A 137 -11.06 -7.94 4.16
CA GLU A 137 -10.42 -7.64 5.45
C GLU A 137 -11.35 -6.79 6.33
N ILE A 138 -12.01 -5.78 5.75
CA ILE A 138 -13.00 -4.95 6.45
C ILE A 138 -14.18 -5.80 6.93
N ALA A 139 -14.66 -6.71 6.09
CA ALA A 139 -15.74 -7.63 6.45
C ALA A 139 -15.34 -8.50 7.65
N SER A 140 -14.13 -9.06 7.65
CA SER A 140 -13.59 -9.83 8.77
C SER A 140 -13.46 -8.99 10.05
N LEU A 141 -12.94 -7.76 9.94
CA LEU A 141 -12.73 -6.86 11.08
C LEU A 141 -14.04 -6.40 11.74
N LEU A 142 -15.11 -6.25 10.95
CA LEU A 142 -16.39 -5.73 11.43
C LEU A 142 -17.44 -6.83 11.69
N GLY A 143 -17.11 -8.11 11.46
CA GLY A 143 -18.06 -9.21 11.57
C GLY A 143 -19.21 -9.09 10.56
N LEU A 144 -18.93 -8.59 9.35
CA LEU A 144 -19.90 -8.36 8.28
C LEU A 144 -19.64 -9.27 7.07
N SER A 145 -20.63 -9.39 6.18
CA SER A 145 -20.37 -9.96 4.85
C SER A 145 -19.67 -8.94 3.94
N ARG A 146 -18.87 -9.42 2.97
CA ARG A 146 -18.26 -8.57 1.94
C ARG A 146 -19.31 -7.76 1.16
N GLN A 147 -20.46 -8.35 0.88
CA GLN A 147 -21.57 -7.68 0.17
C GLN A 147 -22.16 -6.54 1.02
N THR A 148 -22.26 -6.76 2.33
CA THR A 148 -22.70 -5.74 3.29
C THR A 148 -21.71 -4.58 3.32
N VAL A 149 -20.41 -4.84 3.37
CA VAL A 149 -19.36 -3.80 3.30
C VAL A 149 -19.47 -3.00 1.99
N TYR A 150 -19.64 -3.67 0.85
CA TYR A 150 -19.83 -3.01 -0.44
C TYR A 150 -21.05 -2.08 -0.44
N LYS A 151 -22.20 -2.57 0.07
CA LYS A 151 -23.45 -1.80 0.16
C LYS A 151 -23.28 -0.55 1.02
N TYR A 152 -22.68 -0.68 2.20
CA TYR A 152 -22.42 0.47 3.08
C TYR A 152 -21.46 1.47 2.45
N ARG A 153 -20.36 1.00 1.84
CA ARG A 153 -19.43 1.89 1.14
C ARG A 153 -20.14 2.67 0.02
N LYS A 154 -20.88 1.97 -0.85
CA LYS A 154 -21.61 2.61 -1.96
C LYS A 154 -22.58 3.66 -1.44
N LYS A 155 -23.41 3.32 -0.45
CA LYS A 155 -24.36 4.26 0.18
C LYS A 155 -23.66 5.48 0.78
N SER A 156 -22.51 5.27 1.45
CA SER A 156 -21.74 6.34 2.08
C SER A 156 -21.19 7.31 1.04
N LEU A 157 -20.64 6.79 -0.06
CA LEU A 157 -20.13 7.63 -1.16
C LEU A 157 -21.23 8.45 -1.83
N GLU A 158 -22.44 7.89 -2.00
CA GLU A 158 -23.59 8.65 -2.53
C GLU A 158 -24.00 9.79 -1.59
N LYS A 159 -24.00 9.55 -0.27
CA LYS A 159 -24.27 10.62 0.72
C LYS A 159 -23.25 11.75 0.62
N LEU A 160 -21.96 11.39 0.58
CA LEU A 160 -20.87 12.35 0.46
C LEU A 160 -20.97 13.16 -0.83
N LYS A 161 -21.32 12.51 -1.95
CA LYS A 161 -21.55 13.18 -3.23
C LYS A 161 -22.69 14.19 -3.17
N ASN A 162 -23.75 13.88 -2.43
CA ASN A 162 -24.87 14.81 -2.24
C ASN A 162 -24.49 16.00 -1.35
N THR A 163 -23.61 15.82 -0.38
CA THR A 163 -23.11 16.91 0.48
C THR A 163 -22.21 17.89 -0.28
N ILE A 164 -21.47 17.43 -1.29
CA ILE A 164 -20.55 18.27 -2.09
C ILE A 164 -21.27 19.03 -3.22
N ASN A 165 -22.39 18.50 -3.74
CA ASN A 165 -23.17 19.13 -4.82
C ASN A 165 -24.29 20.05 -4.32
N MET A 166 -24.25 20.44 -3.05
CA MET A 166 -25.23 21.32 -2.39
C MET A 166 -24.58 22.65 -2.07
#